data_AF-A0A3E0P4U8-F1
#
_entry.id   AF-A0A3E0P4U8-F1
#
_cell.length_a   1.000
_cell.length_b   1.000
_cell.length_c   1.000
_cell.angle_alpha   90.00
_cell.angle_beta   90.00
_cell.angle_gamma   90.00
#
_symmetry.space_group_name_H-M   'P 1'
#
loop_
_entity.id
_entity.type
_entity.pdbx_description
1 polymer ?
#
loop_
_entity_poly.entity_id
_entity_poly.type
_entity_poly.pdbx_seq_one_letter_code
_entity_poly.pdbx_strand_id
1 'polypeptide(L)'
;MPRYVITGGLGTGKTSLIAALGLTFETVAEPARELIAEHRAEAGQQSLDDRPELFVERLISRSLEKYSAAKESTLTFFDRGLPDCVAYAAVFGLDVTPAMEAASSHRYRSPVFVASPWKAIYTTDDMRNATFAQAEKFYREVVAAYEDLGYDLLELPRASVADRAAFVMARIG
;
A
#
# COMPACT_ATOMS: atom_id res chain seq x y z
N MET A 1 0.36 16.78 -10.37
CA MET A 1 0.07 15.34 -10.25
C MET A 1 -0.94 15.11 -9.13
N PRO A 2 -2.16 14.64 -9.41
CA PRO A 2 -3.24 14.38 -8.45
C PRO A 2 -3.26 12.90 -8.00
N ARG A 3 -2.08 12.31 -7.74
CA ARG A 3 -1.95 10.92 -7.29
C ARG A 3 -1.88 10.91 -5.76
N TYR A 4 -2.91 10.38 -5.11
CA TYR A 4 -2.96 10.23 -3.65
C TYR A 4 -2.77 8.78 -3.25
N VAL A 5 -2.20 8.55 -2.08
CA VAL A 5 -1.99 7.20 -1.54
C VAL A 5 -2.84 6.98 -0.31
N ILE A 6 -3.45 5.80 -0.25
CA ILE A 6 -4.01 5.22 0.95
C ILE A 6 -3.21 3.97 1.28
N THR A 7 -2.48 3.99 2.39
CA THR A 7 -1.60 2.90 2.83
C THR A 7 -1.94 2.45 4.25
N GLY A 8 -1.19 1.50 4.81
CA GLY A 8 -1.29 1.05 6.20
C GLY A 8 -1.20 -0.46 6.40
N GLY A 9 -1.50 -0.91 7.62
CA GLY A 9 -1.38 -2.32 8.02
C GLY A 9 -2.33 -3.26 7.26
N LEU A 10 -2.10 -4.57 7.34
CA LEU A 10 -3.05 -5.58 6.83
C LEU A 10 -4.35 -5.56 7.66
N GLY A 11 -5.50 -5.87 7.05
CA GLY A 11 -6.78 -6.00 7.78
C GLY A 11 -7.38 -4.68 8.32
N THR A 12 -7.03 -3.52 7.75
CA THR A 12 -7.45 -2.19 8.23
C THR A 12 -8.64 -1.58 7.48
N GLY A 13 -9.36 -2.38 6.68
CA GLY A 13 -10.51 -1.93 5.87
C GLY A 13 -10.17 -0.99 4.71
N LYS A 14 -8.89 -0.90 4.29
CA LYS A 14 -8.45 -0.05 3.17
C LYS A 14 -9.12 -0.42 1.86
N THR A 15 -9.22 -1.72 1.55
CA THR A 15 -9.83 -2.20 0.31
C THR A 15 -11.28 -1.72 0.18
N SER A 16 -12.06 -1.74 1.28
CA SER A 16 -13.42 -1.21 1.29
C SER A 16 -13.47 0.31 1.07
N LEU A 17 -12.53 1.06 1.64
CA LEU A 17 -12.40 2.50 1.41
C LEU A 17 -12.02 2.81 -0.04
N ILE A 18 -11.03 2.12 -0.60
CA ILE A 18 -10.62 2.26 -1.99
C ILE A 18 -11.79 1.92 -2.93
N ALA A 19 -12.52 0.83 -2.67
CA ALA A 19 -13.70 0.48 -3.45
C ALA A 19 -14.78 1.57 -3.41
N ALA A 20 -15.02 2.18 -2.25
CA ALA A 20 -15.97 3.28 -2.11
C ALA A 20 -15.53 4.54 -2.89
N LEU A 21 -14.24 4.89 -2.83
CA LEU A 21 -13.68 6.00 -3.62
C LEU A 21 -13.70 5.71 -5.12
N GLY A 22 -13.53 4.44 -5.50
CA GLY A 22 -13.57 3.94 -6.88
C GLY A 22 -14.93 4.10 -7.57
N LEU A 23 -15.99 4.45 -6.84
CA LEU A 23 -17.29 4.82 -7.42
C LEU A 23 -17.26 6.19 -8.10
N THR A 24 -16.25 7.01 -7.83
CA THR A 24 -16.15 8.39 -8.33
C THR A 24 -14.78 8.72 -8.91
N PHE A 25 -13.71 8.09 -8.42
CA PHE A 25 -12.34 8.36 -8.81
C PHE A 25 -11.66 7.14 -9.40
N GLU A 26 -10.61 7.37 -10.18
CA GLU A 26 -9.72 6.30 -10.60
C GLU A 26 -9.01 5.70 -9.39
N THR A 27 -8.84 4.38 -9.40
CA THR A 27 -8.12 3.67 -8.33
C THR A 27 -7.11 2.71 -8.91
N VAL A 28 -6.00 2.54 -8.21
CA VAL A 28 -4.96 1.58 -8.54
C VAL A 28 -4.87 0.57 -7.41
N ALA A 29 -5.16 -0.69 -7.73
CA ALA A 29 -5.12 -1.80 -6.78
C ALA A 29 -3.69 -2.15 -6.33
N GLU A 30 -3.59 -2.70 -5.12
CA GLU A 30 -2.34 -3.11 -4.47
C GLU A 30 -1.50 -4.07 -5.34
N PRO A 31 -0.31 -3.68 -5.81
CA PRO A 31 0.54 -4.51 -6.67
C PRO A 31 0.98 -5.82 -6.01
N ALA A 32 1.32 -5.77 -4.72
CA ALA A 32 1.72 -6.95 -3.96
C ALA A 32 0.59 -7.99 -3.85
N ARG A 33 -0.69 -7.58 -3.92
CA ARG A 33 -1.83 -8.50 -3.85
C ARG A 33 -1.98 -9.28 -5.16
N GLU A 34 -1.72 -8.62 -6.28
CA GLU A 34 -1.72 -9.21 -7.63
C GLU A 34 -0.59 -10.24 -7.78
N LEU A 35 0.63 -9.86 -7.40
CA LEU A 35 1.80 -10.75 -7.49
C LEU A 35 1.62 -12.04 -6.66
N ILE A 36 0.98 -11.94 -5.50
CA ILE A 36 0.68 -13.10 -4.65
C ILE A 36 -0.34 -14.02 -5.33
N ALA A 37 -1.38 -13.44 -5.93
CA ALA A 37 -2.39 -14.22 -6.65
C ALA A 37 -1.79 -14.91 -7.89
N GLU A 38 -0.97 -14.20 -8.66
CA GLU A 38 -0.23 -14.74 -9.81
C GLU A 38 0.67 -15.91 -9.40
N HIS A 39 1.48 -15.72 -8.35
CA HIS A 39 2.36 -16.76 -7.82
C HIS A 39 1.58 -18.02 -7.39
N ARG A 40 0.43 -17.84 -6.71
CA ARG A 40 -0.41 -18.97 -6.29
C ARG A 40 -1.03 -19.73 -7.46
N ALA A 41 -1.35 -19.04 -8.54
CA ALA A 41 -1.89 -19.66 -9.75
C ALA A 41 -0.82 -20.45 -10.52
N GLU A 42 0.42 -19.96 -10.56
CA GLU A 42 1.53 -20.56 -11.33
C GLU A 42 2.25 -21.69 -10.56
N ALA A 43 2.53 -21.48 -9.28
CA ALA A 43 3.39 -22.34 -8.46
C ALA A 43 2.63 -23.16 -7.40
N GLY A 44 1.30 -23.02 -7.32
CA GLY A 44 0.49 -23.65 -6.28
C GLY A 44 0.63 -22.94 -4.91
N GLN A 45 0.79 -23.68 -3.82
CA GLN A 45 0.86 -23.11 -2.46
C GLN A 45 2.28 -22.68 -2.01
N GLN A 46 3.21 -22.44 -2.93
CA GLN A 46 4.57 -21.98 -2.55
C GLN A 46 4.52 -20.65 -1.79
N SER A 47 5.44 -20.49 -0.82
CA SER A 47 5.46 -19.31 0.05
C SER A 47 6.19 -18.17 -0.66
N LEU A 48 5.73 -16.94 -0.43
CA LEU A 48 6.47 -15.74 -0.85
C LEU A 48 7.87 -15.67 -0.22
N ASP A 49 8.04 -16.33 0.93
CA ASP A 49 9.31 -16.41 1.65
C ASP A 49 10.37 -17.24 0.92
N ASP A 50 10.00 -18.00 -0.12
CA ASP A 50 10.95 -18.86 -0.83
C ASP A 50 11.89 -18.04 -1.73
N ARG A 51 11.48 -16.84 -2.17
CA ARG A 51 12.24 -15.94 -3.07
C ARG A 51 11.95 -14.44 -2.79
N PRO A 52 12.27 -13.92 -1.59
CA PRO A 52 11.88 -12.57 -1.20
C PRO A 52 12.52 -11.46 -2.06
N GLU A 53 13.75 -11.66 -2.55
CA GLU A 53 14.42 -10.69 -3.44
C GLU A 53 13.67 -10.53 -4.76
N LEU A 54 13.31 -11.65 -5.38
CA LEU A 54 12.55 -11.65 -6.64
C LEU A 54 11.16 -11.05 -6.45
N PHE A 55 10.53 -11.29 -5.29
CA PHE A 55 9.24 -10.70 -4.97
C PHE A 55 9.34 -9.16 -4.88
N VAL A 56 10.33 -8.64 -4.14
CA VAL A 56 10.53 -7.19 -4.00
C VAL A 56 10.90 -6.55 -5.33
N GLU A 57 11.77 -7.16 -6.13
CA GLU A 57 12.11 -6.67 -7.48
C GLU A 57 10.87 -6.55 -8.38
N ARG A 58 10.05 -7.62 -8.44
CA ARG A 58 8.78 -7.61 -9.20
C ARG A 58 7.81 -6.58 -8.65
N LEU A 59 7.76 -6.41 -7.33
CA LEU A 59 6.90 -5.45 -6.68
C LEU A 59 7.28 -4.01 -7.06
N ILE A 60 8.56 -3.67 -7.07
CA ILE A 60 9.05 -2.36 -7.53
C ILE A 60 8.67 -2.15 -9.00
N SER A 61 8.95 -3.13 -9.87
CA SER A 61 8.63 -3.05 -11.31
C SER A 61 7.14 -2.81 -11.55
N ARG A 62 6.26 -3.64 -10.95
CA ARG A 62 4.81 -3.51 -11.11
C ARG A 62 4.28 -2.20 -10.53
N SER A 63 4.86 -1.71 -9.44
CA SER A 63 4.48 -0.43 -8.84
C SER A 63 4.86 0.75 -9.74
N LEU A 64 6.02 0.71 -10.40
CA LEU A 64 6.45 1.72 -11.38
C LEU A 64 5.57 1.71 -12.65
N GLU A 65 5.21 0.52 -13.15
CA GLU A 65 4.29 0.36 -14.28
C GLU A 65 2.94 1.01 -13.97
N LYS A 66 2.35 0.68 -12.81
CA LYS A 66 1.07 1.24 -12.36
C LYS A 66 1.14 2.75 -12.12
N TYR A 67 2.23 3.23 -11.52
CA TYR A 67 2.45 4.67 -11.32
C TYR A 67 2.48 5.42 -12.67
N SER A 68 3.18 4.86 -13.66
CA SER A 68 3.34 5.45 -14.99
C SER A 68 2.06 5.37 -15.82
N ALA A 69 1.26 4.30 -15.66
CA ALA A 69 -0.01 4.13 -16.36
C ALA A 69 -1.10 5.12 -15.88
N ALA A 70 -1.02 5.61 -14.64
CA ALA A 70 -1.96 6.57 -14.09
C ALA A 70 -1.79 7.95 -14.75
N LYS A 71 -2.86 8.45 -15.37
CA LYS A 71 -2.88 9.74 -16.09
C LYS A 71 -2.61 10.91 -15.15
N GLU A 72 -1.71 11.81 -15.56
CA GLU A 72 -1.34 12.97 -14.75
C GLU A 72 -2.47 14.00 -14.54
N SER A 73 -3.48 14.00 -15.40
CA SER A 73 -4.62 14.91 -15.33
C SER A 73 -5.81 14.36 -14.54
N THR A 74 -5.75 13.10 -14.09
CA THR A 74 -6.87 12.44 -13.41
C THR A 74 -6.52 12.16 -11.96
N LEU A 75 -7.37 12.62 -11.02
CA LEU A 75 -7.21 12.28 -9.62
C LEU A 75 -7.32 10.77 -9.43
N THR A 76 -6.28 10.17 -8.86
CA THR A 76 -6.18 8.71 -8.71
C THR A 76 -5.75 8.36 -7.30
N PHE A 77 -6.47 7.41 -6.68
CA PHE A 77 -6.11 6.83 -5.39
C PHE A 77 -5.39 5.50 -5.56
N PHE A 78 -4.21 5.40 -4.97
CA PHE A 78 -3.40 4.20 -4.95
C PHE A 78 -3.63 3.45 -3.64
N ASP A 79 -4.05 2.18 -3.72
CA ASP A 79 -3.99 1.23 -2.61
C ASP A 79 -2.53 0.79 -2.46
N ARG A 80 -1.80 1.50 -1.59
CA ARG A 80 -0.33 1.48 -1.43
C ARG A 80 0.45 2.17 -2.55
N GLY A 81 1.54 2.82 -2.16
CA GLY A 81 2.45 3.52 -3.06
C GLY A 81 3.82 2.83 -3.14
N LEU A 82 4.74 3.39 -3.93
CA LEU A 82 6.12 2.91 -4.01
C LEU A 82 6.86 2.84 -2.66
N PRO A 83 6.63 3.76 -1.69
CA PRO A 83 7.22 3.61 -0.35
C PRO A 83 6.83 2.32 0.38
N ASP A 84 5.68 1.70 0.06
CA ASP A 84 5.34 0.39 0.62
C ASP A 84 6.33 -0.70 0.17
N CYS A 85 7.01 -0.55 -0.98
CA CYS A 85 8.05 -1.48 -1.42
C CYS A 85 9.27 -1.48 -0.48
N VAL A 86 9.60 -0.30 0.07
CA VAL A 86 10.66 -0.13 1.08
C VAL A 86 10.30 -0.94 2.33
N ALA A 87 9.04 -0.85 2.77
CA ALA A 87 8.55 -1.61 3.92
C ALA A 87 8.61 -3.13 3.69
N TYR A 88 8.29 -3.62 2.49
CA TYR A 88 8.47 -5.03 2.16
C TYR A 88 9.94 -5.46 2.21
N ALA A 89 10.84 -4.70 1.59
CA ALA A 89 12.28 -4.98 1.62
C ALA A 89 12.80 -5.03 3.07
N ALA A 90 12.41 -4.06 3.90
CA ALA A 90 12.79 -4.00 5.32
C ALA A 90 12.25 -5.20 6.12
N VAL A 91 10.98 -5.58 5.93
CA VAL A 91 10.39 -6.74 6.63
C VAL A 91 11.12 -8.04 6.27
N PHE A 92 11.54 -8.20 5.01
CA PHE A 92 12.31 -9.36 4.54
C PHE A 92 13.81 -9.29 4.88
N GLY A 93 14.30 -8.17 5.44
CA GLY A 93 15.72 -7.98 5.75
C GLY A 93 16.61 -7.80 4.53
N LEU A 94 16.06 -7.24 3.45
CA LEU A 94 16.75 -7.00 2.19
C LEU A 94 17.28 -5.56 2.08
N ASP A 95 18.13 -5.31 1.07
CA ASP A 95 18.56 -3.96 0.73
C ASP A 95 17.36 -3.10 0.27
N VAL A 96 17.12 -2.01 0.98
CA VAL A 96 16.03 -1.08 0.71
C VAL A 96 16.37 -0.05 -0.37
N THR A 97 17.64 0.08 -0.74
CA THR A 97 18.14 1.13 -1.64
C THR A 97 17.38 1.19 -2.97
N PRO A 98 17.13 0.07 -3.70
CA PRO A 98 16.39 0.12 -4.95
C PRO A 98 14.95 0.64 -4.80
N ALA A 99 14.28 0.26 -3.71
CA ALA A 99 12.92 0.73 -3.41
C ALA A 99 12.91 2.21 -3.02
N MET A 100 13.91 2.66 -2.25
CA MET A 100 14.07 4.06 -1.85
C MET A 100 14.33 4.97 -3.05
N GLU A 101 15.18 4.55 -3.99
CA GLU A 101 15.46 5.30 -5.23
C GLU A 101 14.20 5.43 -6.10
N ALA A 102 13.47 4.32 -6.29
CA ALA A 102 12.22 4.31 -7.04
C ALA A 102 11.16 5.23 -6.41
N ALA A 103 10.98 5.15 -5.10
CA ALA A 103 10.02 5.96 -4.35
C ALA A 103 10.40 7.45 -4.26
N SER A 104 11.70 7.77 -4.23
CA SER A 104 12.19 9.15 -4.26
C SER A 104 11.96 9.82 -5.62
N SER A 105 12.08 9.05 -6.70
CA SER A 105 11.93 9.56 -8.08
C SER A 105 10.47 9.66 -8.53
N HIS A 106 9.57 8.88 -7.94
CA HIS A 106 8.15 8.78 -8.34
C HIS A 106 7.25 9.13 -7.16
N ARG A 107 7.11 10.44 -6.92
CA ARG A 107 6.44 10.99 -5.73
C ARG A 107 4.91 11.05 -5.87
N TYR A 108 4.23 10.88 -4.74
CA TYR A 108 2.79 11.07 -4.61
C TYR A 108 2.48 12.42 -3.96
N ARG A 109 1.19 12.81 -3.94
CA ARG A 109 0.74 13.99 -3.19
C ARG A 109 0.72 13.70 -1.69
N SER A 110 1.17 14.69 -0.93
CA SER A 110 0.91 14.80 0.50
C SER A 110 -0.46 15.48 0.74
N PRO A 111 -1.19 15.10 1.80
CA PRO A 111 -0.83 14.06 2.76
C PRO A 111 -1.05 12.65 2.20
N VAL A 112 -0.30 11.69 2.74
CA VAL A 112 -0.57 10.26 2.55
C VAL A 112 -1.52 9.79 3.64
N PHE A 113 -2.60 9.12 3.25
CA PHE A 113 -3.58 8.63 4.22
C PHE A 113 -3.17 7.26 4.72
N VAL A 114 -3.04 7.11 6.03
CA VAL A 114 -2.48 5.91 6.64
C VAL A 114 -3.52 5.24 7.52
N ALA A 115 -3.82 3.97 7.26
CA ALA A 115 -4.72 3.17 8.07
C ALA A 115 -3.94 2.36 9.11
N SER A 116 -4.03 2.76 10.38
CA SER A 116 -3.40 2.06 11.49
C SER A 116 -3.99 0.68 11.75
N PRO A 117 -3.22 -0.27 12.30
CA PRO A 117 -3.72 -1.58 12.71
C PRO A 117 -4.93 -1.43 13.64
N TRP A 118 -6.00 -2.14 13.31
CA TRP A 118 -7.26 -2.02 14.04
C TRP A 118 -7.75 -3.41 14.46
N LYS A 119 -7.33 -3.82 15.67
CA LYS A 119 -7.58 -5.16 16.21
C LYS A 119 -9.06 -5.57 16.19
N ALA A 120 -9.98 -4.63 16.41
CA ALA A 120 -11.41 -4.91 16.48
C ALA A 120 -12.03 -5.37 15.15
N ILE A 121 -11.43 -5.01 14.02
CA ILE A 121 -11.88 -5.42 12.68
C ILE A 121 -10.87 -6.34 11.99
N TYR A 122 -9.80 -6.72 12.70
CA TYR A 122 -8.74 -7.53 12.13
C TYR A 122 -9.25 -8.95 11.89
N THR A 123 -9.46 -9.27 10.63
CA THR A 123 -9.64 -10.63 10.16
C THR A 123 -8.42 -11.03 9.34
N THR A 124 -8.01 -12.28 9.45
CA THR A 124 -7.10 -12.86 8.47
C THR A 124 -7.83 -12.92 7.14
N ASP A 125 -7.17 -12.43 6.10
CA ASP A 125 -7.60 -12.52 4.71
C ASP A 125 -6.84 -13.69 4.09
N ASP A 126 -7.52 -14.52 3.30
CA ASP A 126 -7.00 -15.76 2.69
C ASP A 126 -5.72 -15.55 1.87
N MET A 127 -5.40 -14.29 1.54
CA MET A 127 -4.25 -13.87 0.74
C MET A 127 -2.94 -13.74 1.53
N ARG A 128 -2.98 -13.41 2.82
CA ARG A 128 -1.79 -13.31 3.68
C ARG A 128 -2.15 -13.81 5.07
N ASN A 129 -1.68 -15.01 5.42
CA ASN A 129 -1.77 -15.56 6.77
C ASN A 129 -0.80 -14.81 7.71
N ALA A 130 -1.04 -13.52 7.93
CA ALA A 130 -0.28 -12.69 8.85
C ALA A 130 -1.00 -12.63 10.19
N THR A 131 -0.25 -12.83 11.26
CA THR A 131 -0.68 -12.50 12.62
C THR A 131 -0.85 -10.99 12.78
N PHE A 132 -1.66 -10.57 13.76
CA PHE A 132 -1.81 -9.14 14.08
C PHE A 132 -0.46 -8.48 14.39
N ALA A 133 0.44 -9.18 15.10
CA ALA A 133 1.79 -8.69 15.40
C ALA A 133 2.62 -8.46 14.13
N GLN A 134 2.50 -9.32 13.12
CA GLN A 134 3.14 -9.11 11.81
C GLN A 134 2.52 -7.91 11.07
N ALA A 135 1.21 -7.72 11.16
CA ALA A 135 0.54 -6.54 10.58
C ALA A 135 0.99 -5.23 11.26
N GLU A 136 1.20 -5.24 12.58
CA GLU A 136 1.77 -4.11 13.32
C GLU A 136 3.23 -3.84 12.96
N LYS A 137 4.05 -4.90 12.82
CA LYS A 137 5.43 -4.76 12.35
C LYS A 137 5.46 -4.11 10.97
N PHE A 138 4.73 -4.67 10.02
CA PHE A 138 4.66 -4.12 8.66
C PHE A 138 4.16 -2.67 8.64
N TYR A 139 3.16 -2.34 9.45
CA TYR A 139 2.69 -0.95 9.58
C TYR A 139 3.79 0.01 10.02
N ARG A 140 4.64 -0.37 11.00
CA ARG A 140 5.75 0.48 11.44
C ARG A 140 6.76 0.72 10.32
N GLU A 141 7.10 -0.33 9.56
CA GLU A 141 8.00 -0.19 8.40
C GLU A 141 7.40 0.71 7.31
N VAL A 142 6.09 0.63 7.09
CA VAL A 142 5.38 1.54 6.16
C VAL A 142 5.48 2.99 6.65
N VAL A 143 5.14 3.26 7.91
CA VAL A 143 5.21 4.62 8.47
C VAL A 143 6.62 5.18 8.34
N ALA A 144 7.64 4.42 8.76
CA ALA A 144 9.04 4.82 8.66
C ALA A 144 9.44 5.14 7.20
N ALA A 145 9.08 4.28 6.24
CA ALA A 145 9.41 4.51 4.83
C ALA A 145 8.82 5.82 4.28
N TYR A 146 7.58 6.16 4.63
CA TYR A 146 6.99 7.43 4.19
C TYR A 146 7.59 8.63 4.94
N GLU A 147 7.87 8.51 6.23
CA GLU A 147 8.52 9.57 7.02
C GLU A 147 9.94 9.87 6.51
N ASP A 148 10.74 8.84 6.24
CA ASP A 148 12.10 8.96 5.70
C ASP A 148 12.14 9.61 4.31
N LEU A 149 11.06 9.45 3.53
CA LEU A 149 10.88 10.12 2.24
C LEU A 149 10.26 11.53 2.35
N GLY A 150 9.99 11.99 3.58
CA GLY A 150 9.49 13.33 3.88
C GLY A 150 8.02 13.54 3.51
N TYR A 151 7.17 12.52 3.64
CA TYR A 151 5.73 12.66 3.46
C TYR A 151 5.03 13.07 4.76
N ASP A 152 4.03 13.95 4.63
CA ASP A 152 3.07 14.18 5.71
C ASP A 152 2.11 13.01 5.76
N LEU A 153 2.09 12.32 6.90
CA LEU A 153 1.17 11.22 7.14
C LEU A 153 -0.07 11.70 7.87
N LEU A 154 -1.23 11.25 7.40
CA LEU A 154 -2.49 11.52 8.05
C LEU A 154 -3.22 10.23 8.36
N GLU A 155 -3.34 9.95 9.65
CA GLU A 155 -4.04 8.76 10.12
C GLU A 155 -5.54 8.82 9.80
N LEU A 156 -6.04 7.75 9.19
CA LEU A 156 -7.46 7.60 8.92
C LEU A 156 -8.23 7.29 10.20
N PRO A 157 -9.39 7.94 10.43
CA PRO A 157 -10.17 7.67 11.62
C PRO A 157 -10.68 6.22 11.63
N ARG A 158 -10.75 5.64 12.83
CA ARG A 158 -11.42 4.35 13.08
C ARG A 158 -12.94 4.55 13.06
N ALA A 159 -13.46 4.79 11.88
CA ALA A 159 -14.86 5.12 11.62
C ALA A 159 -15.42 4.27 10.47
N SER A 160 -16.68 4.54 10.10
CA SER A 160 -17.31 3.88 8.96
C SER A 160 -16.57 4.16 7.65
N VAL A 161 -16.79 3.33 6.62
CA VAL A 161 -16.21 3.56 5.29
C VAL A 161 -16.64 4.91 4.73
N ALA A 162 -17.90 5.32 4.93
CA ALA A 162 -18.43 6.59 4.49
C ALA A 162 -17.72 7.78 5.17
N ASP A 163 -17.53 7.71 6.49
CA ASP A 163 -16.84 8.78 7.24
C ASP A 163 -15.37 8.88 6.84
N ARG A 164 -14.70 7.75 6.60
CA ARG A 164 -13.32 7.72 6.10
C ARG A 164 -13.21 8.33 4.71
N ALA A 165 -14.16 8.02 3.80
CA ALA A 165 -14.18 8.62 2.48
C ALA A 165 -14.41 10.14 2.56
N ALA A 166 -15.37 10.60 3.36
CA ALA A 166 -15.60 12.03 3.60
C ALA A 166 -14.36 12.72 4.20
N PHE A 167 -13.66 12.06 5.14
CA PHE A 167 -12.44 12.56 5.73
C PHE A 167 -11.31 12.77 4.72
N VAL A 168 -11.13 11.81 3.79
CA VAL A 168 -10.18 11.90 2.67
C VAL A 168 -10.57 13.04 1.75
N MET A 169 -11.83 13.08 1.31
CA MET A 169 -12.33 14.09 0.38
C MET A 169 -12.20 15.52 0.91
N ALA A 170 -12.36 15.72 2.23
CA ALA A 170 -12.20 17.03 2.86
C ALA A 170 -10.75 17.53 2.90
N ARG A 171 -9.76 16.70 2.52
CA ARG A 171 -8.32 16.97 2.67
C ARG A 171 -7.52 16.83 1.39
N ILE A 172 -8.19 16.53 0.30
CA ILE A 172 -7.63 16.59 -1.04
C ILE A 172 -8.12 17.88 -1.69
N GLY A 173 -7.21 18.60 -2.35
CA GLY A 173 -7.50 19.84 -3.08
C GLY A 173 -8.09 19.58 -4.46
#